data_AF-A0A1V4LGL0-F1
#
_entry.id   AF-A0A1V4LGL0-F1
#
_cell.length_a   1.000
_cell.length_b   1.000
_cell.length_c   1.000
_cell.angle_alpha   90.00
_cell.angle_beta   90.00
_cell.angle_gamma   90.00
#
_symmetry.space_group_name_H-M   'P 1'
#
loop_
_entity.id
_entity.type
_entity.pdbx_description
1 polymer ?
#
loop_
_entity_poly.entity_id
_entity_poly.type
_entity_poly.pdbx_seq_one_letter_code
_entity_poly.pdbx_strand_id
1 'polypeptide(L)'
;MKETQTPMQFVFSESEYQLLCENAKFAYERHIELPHINLSGAIVEFVIKDTVELLHKHHELASAGWSLMEDTPSLRAVQVFDGLQVHFTRLYMVKPAKDQQKDLEAIYAKLRTDLEAKLEADLDAEVERQVQMVVAAKARSEKEAAEQARQALEQTTRNELAASRAALKAKLIEDGRLTAEGKSL
;
A
#
# COMPACT_ATOMS: atom_id res chain seq x y z
N MET A 1 -3.54 31.09 -8.48
CA MET A 1 -4.30 29.86 -8.79
C MET A 1 -4.59 29.19 -7.46
N LYS A 2 -5.87 28.95 -7.13
CA LYS A 2 -6.21 28.17 -5.93
C LYS A 2 -5.95 26.71 -6.26
N GLU A 3 -4.94 26.12 -5.67
CA GLU A 3 -4.79 24.67 -5.65
C GLU A 3 -6.00 24.12 -4.88
N THR A 4 -6.99 23.60 -5.61
CA THR A 4 -7.99 22.71 -5.05
C THR A 4 -7.26 21.45 -4.62
N GLN A 5 -6.79 21.43 -3.37
CA GLN A 5 -6.45 20.19 -2.68
C GLN A 5 -7.74 19.38 -2.64
N THR A 6 -7.88 18.43 -3.55
CA THR A 6 -8.87 17.37 -3.43
C THR A 6 -8.64 16.73 -2.06
N PRO A 7 -9.64 16.70 -1.16
CA PRO A 7 -9.44 16.12 0.16
C PRO A 7 -9.13 14.63 -0.03
N MET A 8 -7.88 14.25 0.20
CA MET A 8 -7.47 12.85 0.21
C MET A 8 -8.11 12.19 1.43
N GLN A 9 -9.08 11.31 1.20
CA GLN A 9 -9.67 10.50 2.25
C GLN A 9 -8.81 9.25 2.46
N PHE A 10 -7.74 9.37 3.25
CA PHE A 10 -7.11 8.22 3.91
C PHE A 10 -7.94 7.86 5.14
N VAL A 11 -9.17 7.42 4.92
CA VAL A 11 -10.12 7.05 5.96
C VAL A 11 -10.53 5.61 5.72
N PHE A 12 -10.61 4.83 6.80
CA PHE A 12 -11.10 3.47 6.74
C PHE A 12 -12.48 3.43 6.06
N SER A 13 -12.59 2.61 5.01
CA SER A 13 -13.82 2.43 4.24
C SER A 13 -14.55 1.18 4.72
N GLU A 14 -15.63 1.36 5.48
CA GLU A 14 -16.46 0.26 5.96
C GLU A 14 -17.05 -0.56 4.79
N SER A 15 -17.40 0.10 3.68
CA SER A 15 -17.90 -0.59 2.49
C SER A 15 -16.84 -1.45 1.80
N GLU A 16 -15.58 -1.01 1.79
CA GLU A 16 -14.47 -1.81 1.25
C GLU A 16 -14.18 -3.02 2.14
N TYR A 17 -14.16 -2.80 3.45
CA TYR A 17 -14.00 -3.88 4.42
C TYR A 17 -15.10 -4.94 4.30
N GLN A 18 -16.36 -4.53 4.15
CA GLN A 18 -17.48 -5.45 3.97
C GLN A 18 -17.33 -6.28 2.68
N LEU A 19 -16.95 -5.65 1.57
CA LEU A 19 -16.69 -6.36 0.31
C LEU A 19 -15.55 -7.39 0.46
N LEU A 20 -14.47 -7.04 1.18
CA LEU A 20 -13.39 -7.98 1.47
C LEU A 20 -13.88 -9.16 2.33
N CYS A 21 -14.72 -8.90 3.34
CA CYS A 21 -15.32 -9.94 4.16
C CYS A 21 -16.21 -10.88 3.35
N GLU A 22 -17.05 -10.35 2.46
CA GLU A 22 -17.91 -11.15 1.59
C GLU A 22 -17.10 -12.06 0.66
N ASN A 23 -16.05 -11.51 0.03
CA ASN A 23 -15.14 -12.28 -0.83
C ASN A 23 -14.41 -13.37 -0.05
N ALA A 24 -13.92 -13.04 1.15
CA ALA A 24 -13.23 -14.00 2.01
C ALA A 24 -14.16 -15.12 2.49
N LYS A 25 -15.41 -14.78 2.84
CA LYS A 25 -16.45 -15.75 3.18
C LYS A 25 -16.71 -16.71 2.02
N PHE A 26 -16.92 -16.17 0.83
CA PHE A 26 -17.14 -16.97 -0.37
C PHE A 26 -15.98 -17.91 -0.67
N ALA A 27 -14.75 -17.45 -0.50
CA ALA A 27 -13.57 -18.29 -0.65
C ALA A 27 -13.48 -19.38 0.42
N TYR A 28 -13.72 -19.02 1.69
CA TYR A 28 -13.70 -19.94 2.84
C TYR A 28 -14.73 -21.07 2.70
N GLU A 29 -15.98 -20.73 2.33
CA GLU A 29 -17.08 -21.69 2.19
C GLU A 29 -16.83 -22.75 1.11
N ARG A 30 -15.98 -22.44 0.14
CA ARG A 30 -15.64 -23.34 -0.98
C ARG A 30 -14.28 -24.02 -0.82
N HIS A 31 -13.55 -23.67 0.24
CA HIS A 31 -12.22 -24.21 0.47
C HIS A 31 -12.27 -25.53 1.22
N ILE A 32 -11.48 -26.50 0.74
CA ILE A 32 -11.25 -27.77 1.41
C ILE A 32 -9.94 -27.64 2.18
N GLU A 33 -10.06 -27.66 3.50
CA GLU A 33 -8.94 -27.71 4.41
C GLU A 33 -8.22 -29.05 4.22
N LEU A 34 -6.97 -28.95 3.77
CA LEU A 34 -6.07 -30.07 3.64
C LEU A 34 -5.17 -30.12 4.88
N PRO A 35 -4.94 -31.30 5.48
CA PRO A 35 -4.20 -31.42 6.75
C PRO A 35 -2.74 -30.96 6.70
N HIS A 36 -2.20 -30.63 5.52
CA HIS A 36 -0.82 -30.17 5.33
C HIS A 36 -0.73 -28.70 4.91
N ILE A 37 -1.88 -28.03 4.73
CA ILE A 37 -1.95 -26.61 4.37
C ILE A 37 -2.61 -25.91 5.55
N ASN A 38 -1.91 -24.97 6.20
CA ASN A 38 -2.45 -24.15 7.28
C ASN A 38 -3.42 -23.09 6.73
N LEU A 39 -4.46 -23.51 6.02
CA LEU A 39 -5.50 -22.66 5.48
C LEU A 39 -6.85 -23.23 5.89
N SER A 40 -7.54 -22.51 6.78
CA SER A 40 -8.86 -22.91 7.27
C SER A 40 -9.89 -22.84 6.14
N GLY A 41 -10.67 -23.90 5.99
CA GLY A 41 -11.80 -23.98 5.06
C GLY A 41 -13.06 -24.44 5.76
N ALA A 42 -14.22 -24.21 5.14
CA ALA A 42 -15.49 -24.72 5.66
C ALA A 42 -15.61 -26.25 5.50
N ILE A 43 -14.89 -26.84 4.54
CA ILE A 43 -14.90 -28.27 4.25
C ILE A 43 -13.58 -28.87 4.73
N VAL A 44 -13.62 -30.06 5.33
CA VAL A 44 -12.42 -30.77 5.80
C VAL A 44 -12.35 -32.15 5.14
N GLU A 45 -11.16 -32.51 4.65
CA GLU A 45 -10.87 -33.85 4.13
C GLU A 45 -10.44 -34.79 5.26
N PHE A 46 -11.10 -35.95 5.35
CA PHE A 46 -10.70 -37.07 6.19
C PHE A 46 -10.30 -38.26 5.31
N VAL A 47 -9.09 -38.78 5.51
CA VAL A 47 -8.60 -39.99 4.83
C VAL A 47 -8.75 -41.19 5.77
N ILE A 48 -9.57 -42.15 5.37
CA ILE A 48 -10.05 -43.26 6.22
C ILE A 48 -9.70 -44.59 5.57
N LYS A 49 -9.21 -45.58 6.33
CA LYS A 49 -8.59 -46.78 5.74
C LYS A 49 -9.61 -47.85 5.36
N ASP A 50 -10.70 -47.96 6.11
CA ASP A 50 -11.72 -48.99 5.88
C ASP A 50 -13.14 -48.48 6.08
N THR A 51 -14.12 -49.29 5.65
CA THR A 51 -15.54 -48.94 5.64
C THR A 51 -16.14 -48.85 7.04
N VAL A 52 -15.65 -49.62 8.01
CA VAL A 52 -16.17 -49.59 9.39
C VAL A 52 -15.75 -48.29 10.06
N GLU A 53 -14.47 -47.93 9.91
CA GLU A 53 -13.92 -46.65 10.37
C GLU A 53 -14.66 -45.46 9.72
N LEU A 54 -15.01 -45.57 8.43
CA LEU A 54 -15.78 -44.56 7.72
C LEU A 54 -17.16 -44.32 8.36
N LEU A 55 -17.91 -45.39 8.62
CA LEU A 55 -19.24 -45.29 9.22
C LEU A 55 -19.17 -44.72 10.63
N HIS A 56 -18.19 -45.15 11.43
CA HIS A 56 -17.96 -44.61 12.76
C HIS A 56 -17.61 -43.13 12.71
N LYS A 57 -16.67 -42.73 11.84
CA LYS A 57 -16.23 -41.34 11.73
C LYS A 57 -17.35 -40.43 11.23
N HIS A 58 -18.11 -40.89 10.24
CA HIS A 58 -19.29 -40.16 9.76
C HIS A 58 -20.32 -39.98 10.87
N HIS A 59 -20.63 -41.03 11.65
CA HIS A 59 -21.58 -40.94 12.75
C HIS A 59 -21.11 -39.97 13.85
N GLU A 60 -19.83 -40.05 14.24
CA GLU A 60 -19.20 -39.14 15.19
C GLU A 60 -19.37 -37.68 14.73
N LEU A 61 -18.97 -37.36 13.51
CA LEU A 61 -19.03 -36.00 12.96
C LEU A 61 -20.47 -35.51 12.79
N ALA A 62 -21.37 -36.35 12.27
CA ALA A 62 -22.78 -36.02 12.13
C ALA A 62 -23.43 -35.72 13.50
N SER A 63 -23.08 -36.49 14.55
CA SER A 63 -23.57 -36.24 15.91
C SER A 63 -23.06 -34.92 16.50
N ALA A 64 -21.90 -34.44 16.03
CA ALA A 64 -21.34 -33.13 16.37
C ALA A 64 -21.88 -31.99 15.48
N GLY A 65 -22.83 -32.26 14.57
CA GLY A 65 -23.47 -31.26 13.71
C GLY A 65 -22.73 -30.96 12.41
N TRP A 66 -21.76 -31.79 12.02
CA TRP A 66 -21.15 -31.72 10.70
C TRP A 66 -22.10 -32.31 9.65
N SER A 67 -21.98 -31.84 8.42
CA SER A 67 -22.75 -32.37 7.29
C SER A 67 -21.82 -32.82 6.16
N LEU A 68 -22.29 -33.73 5.31
CA LEU A 68 -21.59 -34.05 4.07
C LEU A 68 -21.51 -32.79 3.18
N MET A 69 -20.39 -32.64 2.49
CA MET A 69 -20.26 -31.66 1.41
C MET A 69 -21.30 -31.97 0.31
N GLU A 70 -21.79 -30.94 -0.38
CA GLU A 70 -22.62 -31.15 -1.57
C GLU A 70 -21.78 -31.73 -2.71
N ASP A 71 -22.33 -32.73 -3.41
CA ASP A 71 -21.67 -33.32 -4.56
C ASP A 71 -21.59 -32.32 -5.73
N THR A 72 -20.41 -32.23 -6.33
CA THR A 72 -20.19 -31.47 -7.57
C THR A 72 -19.82 -32.42 -8.71
N PRO A 73 -19.87 -31.98 -9.98
CA PRO A 73 -19.45 -32.81 -11.10
C PRO A 73 -18.00 -33.31 -11.00
N SER A 74 -17.12 -32.58 -10.32
CA SER A 74 -15.68 -32.89 -10.18
C SER A 74 -15.30 -33.51 -8.85
N LEU A 75 -16.16 -33.43 -7.83
CA LEU A 75 -15.84 -33.89 -6.47
C LEU A 75 -17.08 -34.40 -5.76
N ARG A 76 -16.96 -35.59 -5.18
CA ARG A 76 -18.02 -36.24 -4.39
C ARG A 76 -17.71 -36.13 -2.90
N ALA A 77 -18.73 -36.06 -2.06
CA ALA A 77 -18.59 -36.02 -0.61
C ALA A 77 -17.86 -37.25 -0.04
N VAL A 78 -18.03 -38.40 -0.69
CA VAL A 78 -17.32 -39.64 -0.37
C VAL A 78 -16.66 -40.17 -1.64
N GLN A 79 -15.35 -40.44 -1.58
CA GLN A 79 -14.59 -41.00 -2.69
C GLN A 79 -13.80 -42.21 -2.22
N VAL A 80 -14.07 -43.37 -2.83
CA VAL A 80 -13.35 -44.61 -2.55
C VAL A 80 -12.19 -44.73 -3.53
N PHE A 81 -10.99 -44.91 -3.01
CA PHE A 81 -9.78 -45.20 -3.78
C PHE A 81 -9.42 -46.66 -3.54
N ASP A 82 -9.52 -47.45 -4.60
CA ASP A 82 -9.25 -48.88 -4.57
C ASP A 82 -8.20 -49.23 -5.64
N GLY A 83 -6.94 -49.40 -5.21
CA GLY A 83 -5.83 -49.77 -6.07
C GLY A 83 -5.02 -50.92 -5.48
N LEU A 84 -4.23 -51.61 -6.32
CA LEU A 84 -3.50 -52.84 -6.00
C LEU A 84 -2.66 -52.85 -4.70
N GLN A 85 -2.28 -51.68 -4.17
CA GLN A 85 -1.48 -51.53 -2.95
C GLN A 85 -2.03 -50.49 -1.96
N VAL A 86 -3.11 -49.79 -2.31
CA VAL A 86 -3.61 -48.67 -1.54
C VAL A 86 -5.14 -48.67 -1.59
N HIS A 87 -5.74 -48.82 -0.41
CA HIS A 87 -7.18 -48.75 -0.20
C HIS A 87 -7.46 -47.69 0.86
N PHE A 88 -8.20 -46.65 0.51
CA PHE A 88 -8.72 -45.66 1.46
C PHE A 88 -9.96 -44.98 0.89
N THR A 89 -10.74 -44.40 1.78
CA THR A 89 -11.87 -43.53 1.45
C THR A 89 -11.54 -42.11 1.88
N ARG A 90 -11.84 -41.14 1.02
CA ARG A 90 -11.89 -39.73 1.39
C ARG A 90 -13.32 -39.37 1.74
N LEU A 91 -13.49 -38.72 2.89
CA LEU A 91 -14.73 -38.18 3.37
C LEU A 91 -14.58 -36.66 3.50
N TYR A 92 -15.44 -35.91 2.81
CA TYR A 92 -15.47 -34.45 2.84
C TYR A 92 -16.67 -33.98 3.65
N MET A 93 -16.39 -33.34 4.78
CA MET A 93 -17.42 -32.87 5.71
C MET A 93 -17.35 -31.35 5.86
N VAL A 94 -18.51 -30.72 5.90
CA VAL A 94 -18.69 -29.30 6.19
C VAL A 94 -18.75 -29.10 7.71
N LYS A 95 -17.96 -28.16 8.21
CA LYS A 95 -17.93 -27.75 9.62
C LYS A 95 -19.31 -27.28 10.09
N PRO A 96 -19.67 -27.47 11.37
CA PRO A 96 -20.88 -26.86 11.92
C PRO A 96 -20.82 -25.33 11.84
N ALA A 97 -21.98 -24.68 11.70
CA ALA A 97 -22.06 -23.22 11.55
C ALA A 97 -21.34 -22.44 12.67
N LYS A 98 -21.34 -22.97 13.91
CA LYS A 98 -20.64 -22.37 15.04
C LYS A 98 -19.12 -22.32 14.84
N ASP A 99 -18.54 -23.35 14.25
CA ASP A 99 -17.10 -23.42 14.02
C ASP A 99 -16.72 -22.61 12.77
N GLN A 100 -17.56 -22.62 11.74
CA GLN A 100 -17.40 -21.73 10.59
C GLN A 100 -17.43 -20.25 10.99
N GLN A 101 -18.35 -19.86 11.88
CA GLN A 101 -18.44 -18.49 12.36
C GLN A 101 -17.17 -18.04 13.10
N LYS A 102 -16.57 -18.93 13.93
CA LYS A 102 -15.30 -18.63 14.60
C LYS A 102 -14.15 -18.44 13.62
N ASP A 103 -14.06 -19.32 12.62
CA ASP A 103 -13.03 -19.22 11.58
C ASP A 103 -13.19 -17.89 10.80
N LEU A 104 -14.42 -17.55 10.41
CA LEU A 104 -14.73 -16.31 9.70
C LEU A 104 -14.43 -15.07 10.55
N GLU A 105 -14.74 -15.08 11.85
CA GLU A 105 -14.39 -13.99 12.77
C GLU A 105 -12.89 -13.75 12.83
N ALA A 106 -12.08 -14.82 12.89
CA ALA A 106 -10.63 -14.71 12.86
C ALA A 106 -10.13 -14.16 11.51
N ILE A 107 -10.71 -14.60 10.40
CA ILE A 107 -10.41 -14.09 9.05
C ILE A 107 -10.74 -12.60 8.95
N TYR A 108 -11.92 -12.18 9.39
CA TYR A 108 -12.37 -10.79 9.33
C TYR A 108 -11.52 -9.87 10.21
N ALA A 109 -11.17 -10.30 11.43
CA ALA A 109 -10.28 -9.56 12.30
C ALA A 109 -8.90 -9.33 11.65
N LYS A 110 -8.37 -10.35 10.97
CA LYS A 110 -7.13 -10.23 10.22
C LYS A 110 -7.27 -9.27 9.04
N LEU A 111 -8.33 -9.40 8.23
CA LEU A 111 -8.58 -8.50 7.09
C LEU A 111 -8.70 -7.04 7.51
N ARG A 112 -9.34 -6.78 8.66
CA ARG A 112 -9.42 -5.44 9.23
C ARG A 112 -8.05 -4.90 9.57
N THR A 113 -7.25 -5.70 10.26
CA THR A 113 -5.87 -5.33 10.65
C THR A 113 -5.02 -5.05 9.42
N ASP A 114 -5.11 -5.91 8.40
CA ASP A 114 -4.36 -5.77 7.14
C ASP A 114 -4.79 -4.50 6.37
N LEU A 115 -6.10 -4.19 6.36
CA LEU A 115 -6.63 -2.97 5.73
C LEU A 115 -6.20 -1.71 6.46
N GLU A 116 -6.26 -1.70 7.79
CA GLU A 116 -5.81 -0.57 8.62
C GLU A 116 -4.30 -0.34 8.46
N ALA A 117 -3.49 -1.41 8.45
CA ALA A 117 -2.04 -1.32 8.24
C ALA A 117 -1.70 -0.80 6.84
N LYS A 118 -2.45 -1.21 5.81
CA LYS A 118 -2.29 -0.67 4.45
C LYS A 118 -2.61 0.81 4.40
N LEU A 119 -3.69 1.25 5.05
CA LEU A 119 -4.08 2.66 5.11
C LEU A 119 -3.00 3.52 5.77
N GLU A 120 -2.40 3.03 6.86
CA GLU A 120 -1.29 3.69 7.54
C GLU A 120 -0.04 3.80 6.65
N ALA A 121 0.33 2.72 5.95
CA ALA A 121 1.44 2.74 5.00
C ALA A 121 1.21 3.70 3.82
N ASP A 122 -0.02 3.76 3.30
CA ASP A 122 -0.41 4.69 2.23
C ASP A 122 -0.36 6.14 2.72
N LEU A 123 -0.75 6.41 3.96
CA LEU A 123 -0.66 7.74 4.59
C LEU A 123 0.80 8.18 4.76
N ASP A 124 1.66 7.31 5.27
CA ASP A 124 3.08 7.61 5.47
C ASP A 124 3.79 7.91 4.14
N ALA A 125 3.50 7.12 3.10
CA ALA A 125 4.02 7.34 1.76
C ALA A 125 3.59 8.70 1.19
N GLU A 126 2.33 9.10 1.45
CA GLU A 126 1.82 10.39 1.01
C GLU A 126 2.44 11.57 1.78
N VAL A 127 2.62 11.43 3.10
CA VAL A 127 3.30 12.44 3.93
C VAL A 127 4.72 12.66 3.40
N GLU A 128 5.47 11.59 3.15
CA GLU A 128 6.82 11.68 2.62
C GLU A 128 6.84 12.35 1.23
N ARG A 129 5.89 12.01 0.36
CA ARG A 129 5.73 12.66 -0.94
C ARG A 129 5.49 14.17 -0.79
N GLN A 130 4.64 14.59 0.14
CA GLN A 130 4.37 16.01 0.40
C GLN A 130 5.59 16.73 0.97
N VAL A 131 6.31 16.11 1.91
CA VAL A 131 7.58 16.64 2.45
C VAL A 131 8.57 16.89 1.32
N GLN A 132 8.78 15.90 0.45
CA GLN A 132 9.69 16.03 -0.70
C GLN A 132 9.27 17.17 -1.63
N MET A 133 7.97 17.31 -1.91
CA MET A 133 7.45 18.42 -2.72
C MET A 133 7.74 19.79 -2.08
N VAL A 134 7.46 19.94 -0.80
CA VAL A 134 7.67 21.21 -0.07
C VAL A 134 9.16 21.55 0.02
N VAL A 135 10.02 20.57 0.35
CA VAL A 135 11.47 20.76 0.40
C VAL A 135 12.01 21.15 -0.98
N ALA A 136 11.59 20.48 -2.04
CA ALA A 136 12.02 20.81 -3.40
C ALA A 136 11.54 22.20 -3.84
N ALA A 137 10.32 22.60 -3.48
CA ALA A 137 9.80 23.94 -3.76
C ALA A 137 10.59 25.02 -3.01
N LYS A 138 10.88 24.79 -1.73
CA LYS A 138 11.67 25.70 -0.90
C LYS A 138 13.10 25.86 -1.44
N ALA A 139 13.76 24.76 -1.79
CA ALA A 139 15.11 24.79 -2.36
C ALA A 139 15.17 25.57 -3.69
N ARG A 140 14.15 25.45 -4.55
CA ARG A 140 14.04 26.26 -5.77
C ARG A 140 13.88 27.75 -5.45
N SER A 141 12.98 28.08 -4.54
CA SER A 141 12.73 29.48 -4.13
C SER A 141 13.98 30.12 -3.51
N GLU A 142 14.71 29.41 -2.65
CA GLU A 142 15.95 29.89 -2.04
C GLU A 142 17.04 30.12 -3.10
N LYS A 143 17.17 29.21 -4.07
CA LYS A 143 18.13 29.35 -5.18
C LYS A 143 17.80 30.56 -6.06
N GLU A 144 16.53 30.75 -6.39
CA GLU A 144 16.07 31.92 -7.17
C GLU A 144 16.32 33.23 -6.42
N ALA A 145 16.01 33.27 -5.11
CA ALA A 145 16.27 34.44 -4.27
C ALA A 145 17.77 34.76 -4.16
N ALA A 146 18.61 33.74 -3.99
CA ALA A 146 20.06 33.91 -3.92
C ALA A 146 20.65 34.43 -5.24
N GLU A 147 20.17 33.92 -6.38
CA GLU A 147 20.61 34.39 -7.70
C GLU A 147 20.18 35.84 -7.96
N GLN A 148 18.94 36.20 -7.61
CA GLN A 148 18.46 37.58 -7.70
C GLN A 148 19.26 38.53 -6.80
N ALA A 149 19.55 38.13 -5.56
CA ALA A 149 20.37 38.91 -4.65
C ALA A 149 21.80 39.12 -5.19
N ARG A 150 22.40 38.08 -5.79
CA ARG A 150 23.71 38.18 -6.44
C ARG A 150 23.68 39.17 -7.61
N GLN A 151 22.70 39.05 -8.50
CA GLN A 151 22.56 39.96 -9.65
C GLN A 151 22.34 41.41 -9.21
N ALA A 152 21.54 41.63 -8.17
CA ALA A 152 21.33 42.95 -7.60
C ALA A 152 22.65 43.55 -7.04
N LEU A 153 23.42 42.76 -6.29
CA LEU A 153 24.71 43.19 -5.75
C LEU A 153 25.72 43.52 -6.86
N GLU A 154 25.81 42.68 -7.89
CA GLU A 154 26.69 42.91 -9.04
C GLU A 154 26.29 44.19 -9.78
N GLN A 155 25.00 44.44 -9.97
CA GLN A 155 24.53 45.64 -10.64
C GLN A 155 24.81 46.90 -9.83
N THR A 156 24.59 46.86 -8.51
CA THR A 156 24.96 47.97 -7.60
C THR A 156 26.45 48.25 -7.67
N THR A 157 27.29 47.22 -7.60
CA THR A 157 28.75 47.36 -7.67
C THR A 157 29.21 47.93 -9.01
N ARG A 158 28.62 47.50 -10.13
CA ARG A 158 28.89 48.07 -11.46
C ARG A 158 28.52 49.55 -11.53
N ASN A 159 27.37 49.93 -10.97
CA ASN A 159 26.91 51.32 -10.94
C ASN A 159 27.85 52.20 -10.10
N GLU A 160 28.28 51.73 -8.93
CA GLU A 160 29.24 52.42 -8.06
C GLU A 160 30.60 52.60 -8.72
N LEU A 161 31.13 51.56 -9.37
CA LEU A 161 32.39 51.64 -10.11
C LEU A 161 32.29 52.58 -11.30
N ALA A 162 31.18 52.59 -12.03
CA ALA A 162 30.94 53.51 -13.14
C ALA A 162 30.89 54.97 -12.65
N ALA A 163 30.18 55.24 -11.55
CA ALA A 163 30.13 56.56 -10.93
C ALA A 163 31.51 57.01 -10.43
N SER A 164 32.25 56.12 -9.76
CA SER A 164 33.62 56.40 -9.28
C SER A 164 34.58 56.69 -10.43
N ARG A 165 34.47 55.93 -11.54
CA ARG A 165 35.27 56.17 -12.75
C ARG A 165 34.92 57.51 -13.40
N ALA A 166 33.65 57.87 -13.45
CA ALA A 166 33.21 59.17 -13.98
C ALA A 166 33.73 60.32 -13.11
N ALA A 167 33.65 60.20 -11.79
CA ALA A 167 34.18 61.17 -10.84
C ALA A 167 35.71 61.31 -10.96
N LEU A 168 36.44 60.18 -11.06
CA LEU A 168 37.89 60.18 -11.27
C LEU A 168 38.26 60.84 -12.60
N LYS A 169 37.52 60.56 -13.67
CA LYS A 169 37.73 61.19 -14.98
C LYS A 169 37.54 62.71 -14.89
N ALA A 170 36.46 63.17 -14.24
CA ALA A 170 36.19 64.59 -14.04
C ALA A 170 37.32 65.28 -13.27
N LYS A 171 37.79 64.67 -12.17
CA LYS A 171 38.89 65.20 -11.37
C LYS A 171 40.21 65.28 -12.16
N LEU A 172 40.54 64.27 -12.95
CA LEU A 172 41.76 64.28 -13.77
C LEU A 172 41.71 65.33 -14.90
N ILE A 173 40.51 65.67 -15.40
CA ILE A 173 40.32 66.77 -16.35
C ILE A 173 40.52 68.11 -15.64
N GLU A 174 39.95 68.28 -14.43
CA GLU A 174 40.11 69.47 -13.59
C GLU A 174 41.58 69.71 -13.21
N ASP A 175 42.30 68.65 -12.85
CA ASP A 175 43.74 68.67 -12.51
C ASP A 175 44.65 68.88 -13.75
N GLY A 176 44.09 69.04 -14.96
CA GLY A 176 44.84 69.28 -16.19
C GLY A 176 45.68 68.09 -16.67
N ARG A 177 45.36 66.87 -16.21
CA ARG A 177 46.04 65.62 -16.59
C ARG A 177 45.37 64.89 -17.75
N LEU A 178 44.13 65.22 -18.05
CA LEU A 178 43.37 64.75 -19.21
C LEU A 178 42.76 65.94 -19.96
N THR A 179 42.62 65.83 -21.28
CA THR A 179 41.84 66.79 -22.09
C THR A 179 40.34 66.70 -21.78
N ALA A 180 39.53 67.69 -22.20
CA ALA A 180 38.07 67.67 -22.00
C ALA A 180 37.37 66.43 -22.60
N GLU A 181 37.98 65.77 -23.59
CA GLU A 181 37.51 64.50 -24.15
C GLU A 181 37.91 63.28 -23.29
N GLY A 182 38.88 63.44 -22.39
CA GLY A 182 39.41 62.41 -21.51
C GLY A 182 40.62 61.66 -22.06
N LYS A 183 41.39 62.26 -22.98
CA LYS A 183 42.66 61.71 -23.49
C LYS A 183 43.82 62.26 -22.65
N SER A 184 44.86 61.46 -22.41
CA SER A 184 46.06 61.97 -21.74
C SER A 184 46.71 63.06 -22.58
N LEU A 185 47.08 64.15 -21.89
CA LEU A 185 47.89 65.23 -22.45
C LEU A 185 49.33 64.76 -22.69
#